data_AF-A0A1A9WTR6-F1
#
_entry.id   AF-A0A1A9WTR6-F1
#
_cell.length_a   1.000
_cell.length_b   1.000
_cell.length_c   1.000
_cell.angle_alpha   90.00
_cell.angle_beta   90.00
_cell.angle_gamma   90.00
#
_symmetry.space_group_name_H-M   'P 1'
#
loop_
_entity.id
_entity.type
_entity.pdbx_description
1 polymer ?
#
loop_
_entity_poly.entity_id
_entity_poly.type
_entity_poly.pdbx_seq_one_letter_code
_entity_poly.pdbx_strand_id
1 'polypeptide(L)'
;MESSEISKENLVSLNNDDKKAKVCQENNTEKLRWRLIFATVVLLTICTRYYNITQPDHVCWDETHFGKMGSWYINRTFFFDVHPPLGKVSIYPTYILYYPQIMFSVDRDVGMLTLNRFILLDPILLFFMTAAVWGMVKVSKLTKQSYSYTCQWWLWLIFTGTMLSCTISVKFVGLFVVFLVGFHTVNELWLILGDIQKPISDCLKQLLSRALTLIVWPIILYMFFFYIHLVILNHSGNGDGFYSSAFQSRLIGNSLYNASMPRKVAYGAVVTLKNHKTGGGYLHSHHHLYPKGFGARQQQITTYTHKDDNNKWLIKPFNKEPGKEVRFVRNGDLVRLEHLVTKRNLHSHPELAPMTRKHLQVTGYGEDGKGDANDVWRLMVVGAKANETVMTVTTRFTLIHNLQNCVLVATGKQLPKWGFEQQEVSCNSNLRDKNGYWNVEDNKYKKLPSVNFSVYAPGFLARFLESHAVMLQGNAGLKPKEGEITSRPWQWPINYRVLTYPP
;
A
#
# COMPACT_ATOMS: atom_id res chain seq x y z
N MET A 1 -52.93 40.10 57.26
CA MET A 1 -52.39 38.78 56.86
C MET A 1 -51.68 38.87 55.51
N GLU A 2 -52.22 39.62 54.54
CA GLU A 2 -51.64 39.81 53.19
C GLU A 2 -50.26 40.51 53.17
N SER A 3 -50.00 41.49 54.04
CA SER A 3 -48.71 42.20 54.06
C SER A 3 -47.53 41.39 54.60
N SER A 4 -47.78 40.33 55.36
CA SER A 4 -46.73 39.45 55.91
C SER A 4 -46.34 38.30 54.99
N GLU A 5 -47.16 37.99 53.98
CA GLU A 5 -46.85 36.97 52.96
C GLU A 5 -46.01 37.56 51.83
N ILE A 6 -46.32 38.79 51.40
CA ILE A 6 -45.57 39.52 50.37
C ILE A 6 -44.11 39.78 50.81
N SER A 7 -43.86 40.01 52.10
CA SER A 7 -42.49 40.20 52.61
C SER A 7 -41.70 38.89 52.65
N LYS A 8 -42.36 37.75 52.92
CA LYS A 8 -41.73 36.43 52.90
C LYS A 8 -41.39 35.96 51.48
N GLU A 9 -42.28 36.20 50.51
CA GLU A 9 -42.00 35.88 49.10
C GLU A 9 -40.83 36.69 48.52
N ASN A 10 -40.75 37.99 48.85
CA ASN A 10 -39.63 38.85 48.44
C ASN A 10 -38.29 38.47 49.10
N LEU A 11 -38.32 37.98 50.35
CA LEU A 11 -37.13 37.45 51.03
C LEU A 11 -36.66 36.10 50.46
N VAL A 12 -37.58 35.29 49.95
CA VAL A 12 -37.26 34.00 49.30
C VAL A 12 -36.72 34.21 47.89
N SER A 13 -37.24 35.19 47.13
CA SER A 13 -36.73 35.52 45.78
C SER A 13 -35.32 36.10 45.83
N LEU A 14 -35.05 37.05 46.73
CA LEU A 14 -33.71 37.64 46.94
C LEU A 14 -32.66 36.57 47.33
N ASN A 15 -33.02 35.63 48.23
CA ASN A 15 -32.14 34.53 48.60
C ASN A 15 -31.86 33.54 47.45
N ASN A 16 -32.80 33.38 46.52
CA ASN A 16 -32.61 32.52 45.34
C ASN A 16 -31.73 33.19 44.29
N ASP A 17 -31.85 34.50 44.10
CA ASP A 17 -30.99 35.26 43.18
C ASP A 17 -29.54 35.34 43.68
N ASP A 18 -29.32 35.53 44.99
CA ASP A 18 -27.98 35.48 45.59
C ASP A 18 -27.33 34.10 45.52
N LYS A 19 -28.11 33.02 45.69
CA LYS A 19 -27.62 31.65 45.48
C LYS A 19 -27.26 31.40 44.03
N LYS A 20 -28.06 31.90 43.09
CA LYS A 20 -27.81 31.76 41.64
C LYS A 20 -26.58 32.55 41.20
N ALA A 21 -26.37 33.74 41.75
CA ALA A 21 -25.18 34.57 41.53
C ALA A 21 -23.91 33.87 42.06
N LYS A 22 -23.96 33.31 43.28
CA LYS A 22 -22.84 32.53 43.85
C LYS A 22 -22.49 31.30 43.01
N VAL A 23 -23.48 30.52 42.57
CA VAL A 23 -23.26 29.34 41.71
C VAL A 23 -22.70 29.73 40.33
N CYS A 24 -23.13 30.84 39.75
CA CYS A 24 -22.55 31.37 38.52
C CYS A 24 -21.09 31.82 38.70
N GLN A 25 -20.77 32.44 39.84
CA GLN A 25 -19.43 32.92 40.16
C GLN A 25 -18.46 31.78 40.48
N GLU A 26 -18.90 30.73 41.18
CA GLU A 26 -18.13 29.50 41.39
C GLU A 26 -17.85 28.76 40.06
N ASN A 27 -18.85 28.61 39.19
CA ASN A 27 -18.68 28.01 37.87
C ASN A 27 -17.70 28.77 36.96
N ASN A 28 -17.68 30.10 37.03
CA ASN A 28 -16.72 30.91 36.28
C ASN A 28 -15.31 30.80 36.85
N THR A 29 -15.17 30.76 38.17
CA THR A 29 -13.88 30.54 38.84
C THR A 29 -13.29 29.17 38.50
N GLU A 30 -14.11 28.11 38.52
CA GLU A 30 -13.67 26.77 38.11
C GLU A 30 -13.27 26.72 36.62
N LYS A 31 -14.07 27.29 35.72
CA LYS A 31 -13.71 27.37 34.29
C LYS A 31 -12.40 28.11 34.08
N LEU A 32 -12.16 29.19 34.82
CA LEU A 32 -10.91 29.95 34.75
C LEU A 32 -9.73 29.12 35.24
N ARG A 33 -9.87 28.40 36.37
CA ARG A 33 -8.85 27.48 36.89
C ARG A 33 -8.51 26.39 35.88
N TRP A 34 -9.50 25.74 35.26
CA TRP A 34 -9.27 24.72 34.23
C TRP A 34 -8.58 25.30 32.99
N ARG A 35 -8.94 26.51 32.56
CA ARG A 35 -8.27 27.20 31.43
C ARG A 35 -6.82 27.53 31.74
N LEU A 36 -6.53 27.99 32.97
CA LEU A 36 -5.16 28.29 33.40
C LEU A 36 -4.32 27.02 33.47
N ILE A 37 -4.83 25.95 34.08
CA ILE A 37 -4.14 24.64 34.14
C ILE A 37 -3.85 24.14 32.73
N PHE A 38 -4.85 24.18 31.84
CA PHE A 38 -4.69 23.79 30.44
C PHE A 38 -3.61 24.61 29.73
N ALA A 39 -3.60 25.94 29.90
CA ALA A 39 -2.60 26.81 29.31
C ALA A 39 -1.19 26.53 29.85
N THR A 40 -1.05 26.27 31.16
CA THR A 40 0.24 25.88 31.75
C THR A 40 0.74 24.56 31.20
N VAL A 41 -0.14 23.56 31.05
CA VAL A 41 0.23 22.26 30.45
C VAL A 41 0.65 22.45 28.99
N VAL A 42 -0.09 23.21 28.19
CA VAL A 42 0.28 23.50 26.79
C VAL A 42 1.66 24.15 26.71
N LEU A 43 1.95 25.11 27.58
CA LEU A 43 3.25 25.77 27.62
C LEU A 43 4.37 24.78 27.97
N LEU A 44 4.17 23.94 28.98
CA LEU A 44 5.13 22.90 29.37
C LEU A 44 5.36 21.88 28.26
N THR A 45 4.30 21.45 27.56
CA THR A 45 4.43 20.54 26.42
C THR A 45 5.23 21.20 25.29
N ILE A 46 4.97 22.46 24.95
CA ILE A 46 5.76 23.18 23.93
C ILE A 46 7.22 23.28 24.37
N CYS A 47 7.50 23.70 25.60
CA CYS A 47 8.86 23.80 26.10
C CYS A 47 9.62 22.47 26.07
N THR A 48 8.98 21.36 26.48
CA THR A 48 9.63 20.04 26.52
C THR A 48 9.81 19.43 25.12
N ARG A 49 8.86 19.63 24.19
CA ARG A 49 8.90 19.05 22.85
C ARG A 49 9.86 19.77 21.90
N TYR A 50 9.97 21.09 22.03
CA TYR A 50 10.85 21.91 21.18
C TYR A 50 12.22 22.16 21.81
N TYR A 51 12.47 21.64 23.02
CA TYR A 51 13.78 21.76 23.64
C TYR A 51 14.85 21.07 22.79
N ASN A 52 15.81 21.87 22.31
CA ASN A 52 17.00 21.41 21.61
C ASN A 52 16.70 20.59 20.34
N ILE A 53 15.68 20.96 19.57
CA ILE A 53 15.25 20.21 18.37
C ILE A 53 16.34 20.09 17.29
N THR A 54 17.30 21.01 17.24
CA THR A 54 18.39 21.04 16.26
C THR A 54 19.51 20.04 16.56
N GLN A 55 19.48 19.39 17.72
CA GLN A 55 20.36 18.27 18.02
C GLN A 55 19.56 16.96 17.94
N PRO A 56 20.17 15.85 17.51
CA PRO A 56 21.40 15.78 16.74
C PRO A 56 21.27 16.45 15.35
N ASP A 57 22.39 16.92 14.80
CA ASP A 57 22.50 17.59 13.49
C ASP A 57 22.69 16.60 12.31
N HIS A 58 22.62 15.29 12.59
CA HIS A 58 22.66 14.23 11.60
C HIS A 58 21.29 13.54 11.46
N VAL A 59 21.09 12.89 10.32
CA VAL A 59 19.83 12.19 10.01
C VAL A 59 19.70 10.94 10.88
N CYS A 60 18.59 10.83 11.60
CA CYS A 60 18.37 9.73 12.55
C CYS A 60 17.56 8.56 11.96
N TRP A 61 17.35 7.53 12.77
CA TRP A 61 16.57 6.33 12.46
C TRP A 61 15.26 6.63 11.70
N ASP A 62 15.06 5.95 10.56
CA ASP A 62 13.92 6.09 9.63
C ASP A 62 13.62 7.50 9.08
N GLU A 63 14.30 8.54 9.55
CA GLU A 63 14.20 9.91 9.02
C GLU A 63 14.74 9.97 7.59
N THR A 64 15.80 9.22 7.28
CA THR A 64 16.26 9.07 5.89
C THR A 64 15.17 8.50 4.98
N HIS A 65 14.30 7.63 5.49
CA HIS A 65 13.27 6.97 4.72
C HIS A 65 12.09 7.92 4.47
N PHE A 66 11.51 8.48 5.54
CA PHE A 66 10.37 9.39 5.43
C PHE A 66 10.74 10.76 4.86
N GLY A 67 11.96 11.24 5.13
CA GLY A 67 12.52 12.45 4.50
C GLY A 67 12.67 12.29 2.99
N LYS A 68 13.23 11.16 2.51
CA LYS A 68 13.28 10.85 1.07
C LYS A 68 11.88 10.79 0.44
N MET A 69 10.92 10.21 1.15
CA MET A 69 9.52 10.18 0.68
C MET A 69 8.93 11.58 0.54
N GLY A 70 9.19 12.48 1.50
CA GLY A 70 8.83 13.90 1.40
C GLY A 70 9.40 14.52 0.13
N SER A 71 10.70 14.32 -0.12
CA SER A 71 11.37 14.79 -1.35
C SER A 71 10.76 14.22 -2.64
N TRP A 72 10.29 12.97 -2.63
CA TRP A 72 9.61 12.38 -3.78
C TRP A 72 8.25 13.03 -4.07
N TYR A 73 7.51 13.49 -3.06
CA TYR A 73 6.31 14.32 -3.28
C TYR A 73 6.66 15.70 -3.86
N ILE A 74 7.77 16.30 -3.44
CA ILE A 74 8.27 17.57 -4.01
C ILE A 74 8.63 17.39 -5.49
N ASN A 75 9.40 16.34 -5.80
CA ASN A 75 9.82 16.04 -7.16
C ASN A 75 8.72 15.38 -8.01
N ARG A 76 7.54 15.10 -7.42
CA ARG A 76 6.43 14.38 -8.04
C ARG A 76 6.80 12.99 -8.59
N THR A 77 7.87 12.39 -8.07
CA THR A 77 8.39 11.09 -8.50
C THR A 77 7.67 9.97 -7.77
N PHE A 78 7.10 9.04 -8.51
CA PHE A 78 6.36 7.92 -7.97
C PHE A 78 7.29 6.94 -7.24
N PHE A 79 6.85 6.49 -6.07
CA PHE A 79 7.56 5.54 -5.24
C PHE A 79 6.59 4.53 -4.63
N PHE A 80 7.14 3.40 -4.19
CA PHE A 80 6.40 2.38 -3.47
C PHE A 80 6.68 2.49 -1.97
N ASP A 81 5.64 2.36 -1.15
CA ASP A 81 5.76 2.17 0.29
C ASP A 81 4.63 1.29 0.84
N VAL A 82 4.88 0.63 1.98
CA VAL A 82 3.91 -0.23 2.67
C VAL A 82 2.89 0.56 3.48
N HIS A 83 3.18 1.81 3.86
CA HIS A 83 2.28 2.63 4.65
C HIS A 83 1.39 3.53 3.78
N PRO A 84 0.12 3.75 4.18
CA PRO A 84 -0.77 4.73 3.58
C PRO A 84 -0.16 6.15 3.45
N PRO A 85 -0.68 6.97 2.52
CA PRO A 85 0.02 8.16 2.06
C PRO A 85 -0.12 9.38 2.95
N LEU A 86 -1.19 9.49 3.77
CA LEU A 86 -1.52 10.75 4.46
C LEU A 86 -0.37 11.26 5.32
N GLY A 87 0.26 10.41 6.12
CA GLY A 87 1.36 10.89 6.99
C GLY A 87 2.51 11.50 6.19
N LYS A 88 2.80 10.97 5.00
CA LYS A 88 3.87 11.48 4.11
C LYS A 88 3.43 12.71 3.32
N VAL A 89 2.19 12.71 2.84
CA VAL A 89 1.55 13.87 2.20
C VAL A 89 1.41 15.01 3.20
N SER A 90 1.26 14.72 4.50
CA SER A 90 1.30 15.71 5.56
C SER A 90 2.72 16.18 5.83
N ILE A 91 3.75 15.34 5.74
CA ILE A 91 5.16 15.80 5.83
C ILE A 91 5.50 16.79 4.69
N TYR A 92 4.95 16.59 3.48
CA TYR A 92 5.15 17.45 2.29
C TYR A 92 4.97 18.97 2.53
N PRO A 93 3.85 19.49 3.05
CA PRO A 93 3.70 20.90 3.41
C PRO A 93 4.31 21.25 4.78
N THR A 94 4.59 20.26 5.63
CA THR A 94 4.99 20.45 7.04
C THR A 94 6.50 20.63 7.23
N TYR A 95 7.31 20.56 6.15
CA TYR A 95 8.68 21.11 6.15
C TYR A 95 8.73 22.59 6.63
N ILE A 96 7.58 23.27 6.67
CA ILE A 96 7.42 24.68 7.06
C ILE A 96 6.67 24.86 8.41
N LEU A 97 5.99 23.83 8.96
CA LEU A 97 5.13 23.99 10.15
C LEU A 97 5.21 22.79 11.10
N TYR A 98 6.24 22.73 11.94
CA TYR A 98 6.30 21.78 13.06
C TYR A 98 5.02 21.89 13.92
N TYR A 99 4.17 20.86 13.91
CA TYR A 99 2.94 20.83 14.71
C TYR A 99 3.25 20.59 16.20
N PRO A 100 2.76 21.44 17.12
CA PRO A 100 2.79 21.11 18.53
C PRO A 100 1.79 19.99 18.81
N GLN A 101 2.29 18.79 19.10
CA GLN A 101 1.46 17.70 19.62
C GLN A 101 1.23 17.92 21.11
N ILE A 102 0.00 18.28 21.48
CA ILE A 102 -0.37 18.55 22.86
C ILE A 102 -1.09 17.31 23.43
N MET A 103 -0.34 16.47 24.15
CA MET A 103 -0.88 15.29 24.85
C MET A 103 -0.72 15.43 26.37
N PHE A 104 -1.84 15.65 27.04
CA PHE A 104 -2.00 16.18 28.40
C PHE A 104 -1.58 15.29 29.58
N SER A 105 -0.95 14.13 29.36
CA SER A 105 -0.56 13.26 30.48
C SER A 105 0.73 12.46 30.25
N VAL A 106 1.48 12.78 29.20
CA VAL A 106 2.67 12.03 28.74
C VAL A 106 3.88 12.97 28.56
N ASP A 107 3.93 14.06 29.32
CA ASP A 107 5.01 15.06 29.25
C ASP A 107 6.33 14.58 29.86
N ARG A 108 6.34 13.43 30.57
CA ARG A 108 7.54 12.83 31.18
C ARG A 108 7.85 11.40 30.71
N ASP A 109 7.25 10.97 29.60
CA ASP A 109 7.65 9.71 28.96
C ASP A 109 8.77 9.96 27.95
N VAL A 110 9.96 9.44 28.25
CA VAL A 110 11.15 9.56 27.41
C VAL A 110 10.91 8.94 26.04
N GLY A 111 10.15 7.85 25.94
CA GLY A 111 9.87 7.18 24.66
C GLY A 111 9.01 8.03 23.72
N MET A 112 8.02 8.74 24.27
CA MET A 112 7.26 9.70 23.47
C MET A 112 8.06 10.94 23.12
N LEU A 113 8.92 11.42 24.02
CA LEU A 113 9.81 12.56 23.74
C LEU A 113 10.78 12.27 22.60
N THR A 114 11.38 11.08 22.57
CA THR A 114 12.29 10.69 21.49
C THR A 114 11.56 10.52 20.15
N LEU A 115 10.41 9.82 20.13
CA LEU A 115 9.65 9.61 18.88
C LEU A 115 9.12 10.90 18.27
N ASN A 116 8.66 11.86 19.09
CA ASN A 116 8.11 13.13 18.61
C ASN A 116 9.16 14.15 18.16
N ARG A 117 10.45 13.91 18.46
CA ARG A 117 11.54 14.82 18.05
C ARG A 117 11.92 14.65 16.58
N PHE A 118 11.79 13.43 16.05
CA PHE A 118 12.24 13.07 14.70
C PHE A 118 11.12 13.12 13.67
N ILE A 119 11.47 13.22 12.38
CA ILE A 119 10.52 13.19 11.27
C ILE A 119 10.05 11.75 11.01
N LEU A 120 9.14 11.29 11.86
CA LEU A 120 8.54 9.96 11.83
C LEU A 120 7.04 10.04 11.55
N LEU A 121 6.47 8.92 11.08
CA LEU A 121 5.02 8.79 10.93
C LEU A 121 4.29 8.58 12.26
N ASP A 122 4.99 8.03 13.26
CA ASP A 122 4.38 7.61 14.52
C ASP A 122 3.81 8.77 15.35
N PRO A 123 4.45 9.96 15.45
CA PRO A 123 3.83 11.14 16.06
C PRO A 123 2.48 11.48 15.42
N ILE A 124 2.42 11.58 14.09
CA ILE A 124 1.20 11.96 13.37
C ILE A 124 0.10 10.90 13.61
N LEU A 125 0.49 9.62 13.63
CA LEU A 125 -0.42 8.52 13.96
C LEU A 125 -0.99 8.69 15.38
N LEU A 126 -0.15 8.92 16.39
CA LEU A 126 -0.54 9.08 17.78
C LEU A 126 -1.50 10.27 18.00
N PHE A 127 -1.26 11.38 17.31
CA PHE A 127 -2.17 12.52 17.31
C PHE A 127 -3.57 12.14 16.83
N PHE A 128 -3.69 11.49 15.66
CA PHE A 128 -4.99 11.10 15.14
C PHE A 128 -5.66 10.01 15.97
N MET A 129 -4.90 9.06 16.53
CA MET A 129 -5.43 8.02 17.42
C MET A 129 -6.03 8.63 18.68
N THR A 130 -5.32 9.55 19.33
CA THR A 130 -5.80 10.19 20.57
C THR A 130 -6.98 11.12 20.30
N ALA A 131 -6.97 11.87 19.19
CA ALA A 131 -8.09 12.68 18.74
C ALA A 131 -9.35 11.83 18.45
N ALA A 132 -9.19 10.64 17.85
CA ALA A 132 -10.30 9.71 17.61
C ALA A 132 -10.89 9.17 18.92
N VAL A 133 -10.06 8.77 19.89
CA VAL A 133 -10.52 8.32 21.22
C VAL A 133 -11.20 9.47 21.98
N TRP A 134 -10.69 10.69 21.87
CA TRP A 134 -11.32 11.87 22.47
C TRP A 134 -12.69 12.15 21.86
N GLY A 135 -12.81 12.10 20.53
CA GLY A 135 -14.08 12.20 19.82
C GLY A 135 -15.08 11.13 20.27
N MET A 136 -14.64 9.88 20.36
CA MET A 136 -15.45 8.76 20.86
C MET A 136 -16.01 9.06 22.27
N VAL A 137 -15.18 9.50 23.21
CA VAL A 137 -15.63 9.82 24.58
C VAL A 137 -16.64 10.99 24.58
N LYS A 138 -16.43 12.01 23.74
CA LYS A 138 -17.36 13.15 23.61
C LYS A 138 -18.72 12.73 23.05
N VAL A 139 -18.72 11.92 21.98
CA VAL A 139 -19.96 11.35 21.40
C VAL A 139 -20.70 10.51 22.45
N SER A 140 -19.97 9.70 23.20
CA SER A 140 -20.54 8.83 24.23
C SER A 140 -21.18 9.62 25.37
N LYS A 141 -20.51 10.68 25.83
CA LYS A 141 -21.05 11.60 26.84
C LYS A 141 -22.35 12.24 26.37
N LEU A 142 -22.38 12.78 25.15
CA LEU A 142 -23.57 13.43 24.59
C LEU A 142 -24.73 12.44 24.38
N THR A 143 -24.41 11.20 23.98
CA THR A 143 -25.41 10.13 23.82
C THR A 143 -26.05 9.75 25.15
N LYS A 144 -25.24 9.59 26.21
CA LYS A 144 -25.73 9.28 27.57
C LYS A 144 -26.57 10.41 28.19
N GLN A 145 -26.25 11.66 27.87
CA GLN A 145 -27.01 12.84 28.34
C GLN A 145 -28.26 13.12 27.51
N SER A 146 -28.68 12.19 26.63
CA SER A 146 -29.84 12.33 25.73
C SER A 146 -29.77 13.52 24.75
N TYR A 147 -28.59 14.11 24.53
CA TYR A 147 -28.34 15.14 23.50
C TYR A 147 -28.05 14.55 22.12
N SER A 148 -28.66 13.39 21.82
CA SER A 148 -28.53 12.73 20.52
C SER A 148 -29.12 13.60 19.41
N TYR A 149 -28.52 13.54 18.22
CA TYR A 149 -28.94 14.28 17.01
C TYR A 149 -28.81 15.81 17.08
N THR A 150 -28.26 16.37 18.15
CA THR A 150 -27.89 17.79 18.20
C THR A 150 -26.79 18.10 17.20
N CYS A 151 -26.67 19.37 16.76
CA CYS A 151 -25.57 19.81 15.89
C CYS A 151 -24.20 19.48 16.51
N GLN A 152 -24.05 19.67 17.82
CA GLN A 152 -22.84 19.32 18.55
C GLN A 152 -22.53 17.81 18.48
N TRP A 153 -23.54 16.95 18.61
CA TRP A 153 -23.35 15.50 18.48
C TRP A 153 -22.88 15.10 17.08
N TRP A 154 -23.51 15.64 16.03
CA TRP A 154 -23.09 15.40 14.64
C TRP A 154 -21.67 15.91 14.36
N LEU A 155 -21.31 17.09 14.87
CA LEU A 155 -19.96 17.63 14.74
C LEU A 155 -18.92 16.70 15.37
N TRP A 156 -19.15 16.22 16.59
CA TRP A 156 -18.24 15.27 17.24
C TRP A 156 -18.20 13.90 16.56
N LEU A 157 -19.32 13.46 16.00
CA LEU A 157 -19.40 12.19 15.30
C LEU A 157 -18.65 12.22 13.96
N ILE A 158 -18.84 13.28 13.17
CA ILE A 158 -18.07 13.52 11.93
C ILE A 158 -16.60 13.74 12.26
N PHE A 159 -16.28 14.50 13.32
CA PHE A 159 -14.91 14.67 13.79
C PHE A 159 -14.26 13.32 14.11
N THR A 160 -14.95 12.45 14.86
CA THR A 160 -14.47 11.10 15.18
C THR A 160 -14.22 10.29 13.91
N GLY A 161 -15.15 10.29 12.96
CA GLY A 161 -14.99 9.62 11.66
C GLY A 161 -13.79 10.15 10.86
N THR A 162 -13.63 11.47 10.77
CA THR A 162 -12.49 12.10 10.09
C THR A 162 -11.16 11.70 10.75
N MET A 163 -11.07 11.74 12.09
CA MET A 163 -9.85 11.33 12.81
C MET A 163 -9.54 9.83 12.62
N LEU A 164 -10.56 8.96 12.60
CA LEU A 164 -10.39 7.54 12.27
C LEU A 164 -9.84 7.36 10.85
N SER A 165 -10.39 8.08 9.86
CA SER A 165 -9.88 8.05 8.49
C SER A 165 -8.43 8.48 8.42
N CYS A 166 -8.07 9.59 9.07
CA CYS A 166 -6.70 10.08 9.10
C CYS A 166 -5.76 9.06 9.73
N THR A 167 -6.19 8.40 10.81
CA THR A 167 -5.39 7.38 11.51
C THR A 167 -5.03 6.22 10.57
N ILE A 168 -6.02 5.63 9.87
CA ILE A 168 -5.78 4.53 8.91
C ILE A 168 -4.91 5.03 7.74
N SER A 169 -5.11 6.27 7.31
CA SER A 169 -4.40 6.87 6.17
C SER A 169 -2.94 7.22 6.47
N VAL A 170 -2.52 7.17 7.75
CA VAL A 170 -1.10 7.29 8.14
C VAL A 170 -0.44 5.91 8.20
N LYS A 171 -1.03 4.95 8.92
CA LYS A 171 -0.46 3.61 9.12
C LYS A 171 -1.58 2.59 9.35
N PHE A 172 -1.43 1.38 8.82
CA PHE A 172 -2.43 0.31 9.01
C PHE A 172 -2.62 -0.14 10.47
N VAL A 173 -1.65 0.16 11.36
CA VAL A 173 -1.81 -0.02 12.82
C VAL A 173 -3.01 0.75 13.35
N GLY A 174 -3.41 1.85 12.69
CA GLY A 174 -4.62 2.61 12.99
C GLY A 174 -5.91 1.81 12.98
N LEU A 175 -5.95 0.64 12.31
CA LEU A 175 -7.09 -0.26 12.31
C LEU A 175 -7.46 -0.73 13.73
N PHE A 176 -6.50 -0.82 14.66
CA PHE A 176 -6.80 -1.19 16.05
C PHE A 176 -7.66 -0.14 16.78
N VAL A 177 -7.46 1.15 16.48
CA VAL A 177 -8.31 2.22 17.04
C VAL A 177 -9.70 2.20 16.40
N VAL A 178 -9.79 1.87 15.11
CA VAL A 178 -11.09 1.65 14.45
C VAL A 178 -11.86 0.52 15.13
N PHE A 179 -11.19 -0.60 15.45
CA PHE A 179 -11.80 -1.68 16.20
C PHE A 179 -12.21 -1.26 17.61
N LEU A 180 -11.37 -0.51 18.34
CA LEU A 180 -11.72 0.00 19.66
C LEU A 180 -12.99 0.87 19.62
N VAL A 181 -13.04 1.84 18.71
CA VAL A 181 -14.22 2.71 18.54
C VAL A 181 -15.42 1.88 18.06
N GLY A 182 -15.20 0.90 17.18
CA GLY A 182 -16.23 -0.02 16.70
C GLY A 182 -16.85 -0.85 17.82
N PHE A 183 -16.05 -1.52 18.65
CA PHE A 183 -16.53 -2.29 19.79
C PHE A 183 -17.23 -1.40 20.82
N HIS A 184 -16.69 -0.21 21.09
CA HIS A 184 -17.36 0.76 21.95
C HIS A 184 -18.73 1.17 21.38
N THR A 185 -18.80 1.44 20.08
CA THR A 185 -20.04 1.81 19.38
C THR A 185 -21.07 0.68 19.42
N VAL A 186 -20.65 -0.58 19.24
CA VAL A 186 -21.50 -1.77 19.36
C VAL A 186 -22.04 -1.90 20.78
N ASN A 187 -21.19 -1.72 21.79
CA ASN A 187 -21.61 -1.75 23.19
C ASN A 187 -22.64 -0.64 23.50
N GLU A 188 -22.46 0.57 22.98
CA GLU A 188 -23.44 1.63 23.15
C GLU A 188 -24.77 1.33 22.43
N LEU A 189 -24.72 0.79 21.22
CA LEU A 189 -25.93 0.38 20.50
C LEU A 189 -26.66 -0.74 21.24
N TRP A 190 -25.93 -1.67 21.86
CA TRP A 190 -26.50 -2.71 22.71
C TRP A 190 -27.21 -2.13 23.94
N LEU A 191 -26.61 -1.13 24.60
CA LEU A 191 -27.24 -0.44 25.73
C LEU A 191 -28.49 0.35 25.32
N ILE A 192 -28.47 0.99 24.14
CA ILE A 192 -29.64 1.71 23.60
C ILE A 192 -30.77 0.74 23.21
N LEU A 193 -30.42 -0.43 22.67
CA LEU A 193 -31.39 -1.48 22.36
C LEU A 193 -32.06 -2.05 23.62
N GLY A 194 -31.33 -2.13 24.74
CA GLY A 194 -31.86 -2.56 26.03
C GLY A 194 -32.70 -1.51 26.76
N ASP A 195 -32.76 -0.26 26.27
CA ASP A 195 -33.53 0.83 26.87
C ASP A 195 -35.01 0.74 26.44
N ILE A 196 -35.84 0.12 27.28
CA ILE A 196 -37.27 -0.11 27.03
C ILE A 196 -38.06 1.21 26.90
N GLN A 197 -37.51 2.33 27.38
CA GLN A 197 -38.18 3.64 27.30
C GLN A 197 -38.15 4.23 25.89
N LYS A 198 -37.28 3.73 25.00
CA LYS A 198 -37.10 4.28 23.65
C LYS A 198 -37.66 3.35 22.57
N PRO A 199 -38.25 3.91 21.51
CA PRO A 199 -38.72 3.10 20.38
C PRO A 199 -37.53 2.50 19.62
N ILE A 200 -37.76 1.32 19.01
CA ILE A 200 -36.76 0.64 18.16
C ILE A 200 -36.27 1.52 17.01
N SER A 201 -37.12 2.45 16.53
CA SER A 201 -36.76 3.40 15.47
C SER A 201 -35.58 4.30 15.86
N ASP A 202 -35.39 4.61 17.15
CA ASP A 202 -34.24 5.41 17.60
C ASP A 202 -32.96 4.59 17.58
N CYS A 203 -33.02 3.30 17.91
CA CYS A 203 -31.89 2.39 17.74
C CYS A 203 -31.49 2.29 16.26
N LEU A 204 -32.45 2.16 15.35
CA LEU A 204 -32.18 2.12 13.91
C LEU A 204 -31.57 3.43 13.40
N LYS A 205 -32.10 4.58 13.83
CA LYS A 205 -31.53 5.89 13.50
C LYS A 205 -30.09 6.06 14.01
N GLN A 206 -29.80 5.61 15.25
CA GLN A 206 -28.44 5.62 15.81
C GLN A 206 -27.49 4.71 15.03
N LEU A 207 -27.95 3.53 14.64
CA LEU A 207 -27.17 2.60 13.83
C LEU A 207 -26.84 3.24 12.47
N LEU A 208 -27.83 3.78 11.77
CA LEU A 208 -27.65 4.39 10.45
C LEU A 208 -26.74 5.62 10.52
N SER A 209 -26.95 6.52 11.48
CA SER A 209 -26.10 7.72 11.61
C SER A 209 -24.65 7.34 11.89
N ARG A 210 -24.40 6.43 12.84
CA ARG A 210 -23.06 5.94 13.18
C ARG A 210 -22.42 5.18 12.00
N ALA A 211 -23.18 4.35 11.28
CA ALA A 211 -22.67 3.65 10.09
C ALA A 211 -22.26 4.63 8.97
N LEU A 212 -23.08 5.65 8.70
CA LEU A 212 -22.77 6.67 7.69
C LEU A 212 -21.51 7.46 8.06
N THR A 213 -21.34 7.86 9.32
CA THR A 213 -20.22 8.73 9.74
C THR A 213 -18.97 8.01 10.19
N LEU A 214 -19.07 6.78 10.72
CA LEU A 214 -17.92 6.01 11.24
C LEU A 214 -17.46 4.91 10.29
N ILE A 215 -18.21 4.61 9.22
CA ILE A 215 -17.82 3.63 8.20
C ILE A 215 -17.75 4.30 6.82
N VAL A 216 -18.87 4.81 6.31
CA VAL A 216 -18.94 5.33 4.93
C VAL A 216 -18.07 6.58 4.76
N TRP A 217 -18.20 7.55 5.67
CA TRP A 217 -17.42 8.79 5.63
C TRP A 217 -15.89 8.57 5.70
N PRO A 218 -15.36 7.74 6.62
CA PRO A 218 -13.94 7.42 6.64
C PRO A 218 -13.44 6.71 5.38
N ILE A 219 -14.24 5.83 4.77
CA ILE A 219 -13.87 5.18 3.49
C ILE A 219 -13.74 6.22 2.37
N ILE A 220 -14.68 7.17 2.28
CA ILE A 220 -14.64 8.24 1.28
C ILE A 220 -13.39 9.11 1.46
N LEU A 221 -13.10 9.54 2.69
CA LEU A 221 -11.91 10.33 3.00
C LEU A 221 -10.61 9.56 2.72
N TYR A 222 -10.56 8.28 3.07
CA TYR A 222 -9.43 7.41 2.77
C TYR A 222 -9.16 7.32 1.26
N MET A 223 -10.20 7.09 0.45
CA MET A 223 -10.09 7.09 -1.01
C MET A 223 -9.65 8.45 -1.54
N PHE A 224 -10.13 9.56 -0.95
CA PHE A 224 -9.73 10.91 -1.32
C PHE A 224 -8.24 11.18 -1.08
N PHE A 225 -7.68 10.73 0.05
CA PHE A 225 -6.24 10.87 0.30
C PHE A 225 -5.39 10.07 -0.70
N PHE A 226 -5.83 8.87 -1.08
CA PHE A 226 -5.19 8.11 -2.15
C PHE A 226 -5.34 8.76 -3.53
N TYR A 227 -6.46 9.42 -3.79
CA TYR A 227 -6.66 10.20 -5.00
C TYR A 227 -5.63 11.34 -5.09
N ILE A 228 -5.46 12.12 -4.01
CA ILE A 228 -4.43 13.16 -3.93
C ILE A 228 -3.03 12.56 -4.16
N HIS A 229 -2.70 11.46 -3.46
CA HIS A 229 -1.42 10.78 -3.60
C HIS A 229 -1.08 10.40 -5.05
N LEU A 230 -2.02 9.75 -5.74
CA LEU A 230 -1.83 9.29 -7.13
C LEU A 230 -1.92 10.41 -8.18
N VAL A 231 -2.43 11.59 -7.82
CA VAL A 231 -2.44 12.78 -8.69
C VAL A 231 -1.15 13.58 -8.53
N ILE A 232 -0.62 13.71 -7.32
CA ILE A 232 0.65 14.41 -7.06
C ILE A 232 1.83 13.63 -7.64
N LEU A 233 1.88 12.31 -7.42
CA LEU A 233 2.97 11.44 -7.89
C LEU A 233 2.73 11.00 -9.33
N ASN A 234 2.97 11.89 -10.27
CA ASN A 234 2.71 11.67 -11.69
C ASN A 234 3.95 11.40 -12.54
N HIS A 235 5.18 11.42 -12.00
CA HIS A 235 6.41 11.07 -12.71
C HIS A 235 6.90 9.66 -12.35
N SER A 236 7.65 9.01 -13.24
CA SER A 236 8.32 7.73 -12.97
C SER A 236 9.35 7.88 -11.84
N GLY A 237 9.55 6.81 -11.07
CA GLY A 237 10.60 6.72 -10.06
C GLY A 237 10.88 5.26 -9.71
N ASN A 238 11.87 5.00 -8.85
CA ASN A 238 12.42 3.65 -8.62
C ASN A 238 11.39 2.62 -8.12
N GLY A 239 10.26 3.05 -7.58
CA GLY A 239 9.20 2.17 -7.07
C GLY A 239 8.12 1.79 -8.09
N ASP A 240 8.17 2.30 -9.32
CA ASP A 240 7.17 2.01 -10.36
C ASP A 240 7.20 0.55 -10.84
N GLY A 241 8.37 -0.10 -10.77
CA GLY A 241 8.62 -1.47 -11.19
C GLY A 241 7.71 -2.51 -10.53
N PHE A 242 7.26 -2.25 -9.30
CA PHE A 242 6.38 -3.14 -8.55
C PHE A 242 4.93 -3.17 -9.07
N TYR A 243 4.55 -2.17 -9.86
CA TYR A 243 3.21 -2.01 -10.41
C TYR A 243 3.09 -2.59 -11.83
N SER A 244 1.87 -2.83 -12.28
CA SER A 244 1.55 -3.31 -13.62
C SER A 244 1.97 -2.31 -14.68
N SER A 245 2.22 -2.82 -15.89
CA SER A 245 2.54 -2.02 -17.06
C SER A 245 1.46 -0.98 -17.37
N ALA A 246 0.20 -1.32 -17.12
CA ALA A 246 -0.94 -0.43 -17.31
C ALA A 246 -0.89 0.75 -16.32
N PHE A 247 -0.54 0.52 -15.06
CA PHE A 247 -0.34 1.60 -14.08
C PHE A 247 0.84 2.51 -14.50
N GLN A 248 1.97 1.89 -14.86
CA GLN A 248 3.20 2.59 -15.22
C GLN A 248 3.03 3.50 -16.45
N SER A 249 2.15 3.15 -17.40
CA SER A 249 1.95 3.96 -18.60
C SER A 249 1.32 5.33 -18.35
N ARG A 250 0.79 5.57 -17.15
CA ARG A 250 0.24 6.88 -16.75
C ARG A 250 1.28 7.79 -16.10
N LEU A 251 2.46 7.26 -15.76
CA LEU A 251 3.55 8.00 -15.13
C LEU A 251 4.42 8.66 -16.19
N ILE A 252 4.53 9.99 -16.13
CA ILE A 252 5.35 10.82 -17.01
C ILE A 252 6.82 10.42 -16.85
N GLY A 253 7.53 10.23 -17.96
CA GLY A 253 8.94 9.81 -17.96
C GLY A 253 9.16 8.29 -17.93
N ASN A 254 8.09 7.49 -17.79
CA ASN A 254 8.20 6.05 -18.01
C ASN A 254 8.34 5.75 -19.52
N SER A 255 9.06 4.70 -19.89
CA SER A 255 9.19 4.28 -21.30
C SER A 255 7.85 3.85 -21.94
N LEU A 256 6.82 3.59 -21.12
CA LEU A 256 5.47 3.24 -21.57
C LEU A 256 4.54 4.47 -21.68
N TYR A 257 4.97 5.63 -21.19
CA TYR A 257 4.18 6.86 -21.26
C TYR A 257 4.12 7.39 -22.70
N ASN A 258 2.92 7.51 -23.25
CA ASN A 258 2.69 7.83 -24.67
C ASN A 258 3.46 6.91 -25.64
N ALA A 259 3.81 5.70 -25.21
CA ALA A 259 4.44 4.73 -26.07
C ALA A 259 3.46 4.31 -27.17
N SER A 260 3.97 4.24 -28.40
CA SER A 260 3.24 3.69 -29.52
C SER A 260 3.85 2.34 -29.88
N MET A 261 3.03 1.29 -29.84
CA MET A 261 3.47 -0.06 -30.19
C MET A 261 2.35 -0.85 -30.88
N PRO A 262 2.69 -1.83 -31.71
CA PRO A 262 1.70 -2.70 -32.33
C PRO A 262 0.85 -3.42 -31.30
N ARG A 263 -0.48 -3.30 -31.45
CA ARG A 263 -1.45 -3.94 -30.54
C ARG A 263 -1.41 -5.46 -30.61
N LYS A 264 -1.25 -6.02 -31.80
CA LYS A 264 -1.25 -7.48 -32.03
C LYS A 264 0.18 -7.98 -32.07
N VAL A 265 0.42 -9.14 -31.44
CA VAL A 265 1.71 -9.80 -31.46
C VAL A 265 1.81 -10.71 -32.69
N ALA A 266 2.88 -10.55 -33.45
CA ALA A 266 3.16 -11.34 -34.66
C ALA A 266 4.43 -12.18 -34.49
N TYR A 267 4.52 -13.27 -35.24
CA TYR A 267 5.75 -14.05 -35.36
C TYR A 267 6.87 -13.21 -35.97
N GLY A 268 8.06 -13.29 -35.38
CA GLY A 268 9.20 -12.44 -35.70
C GLY A 268 9.19 -11.08 -34.99
N ALA A 269 8.22 -10.83 -34.09
CA ALA A 269 8.26 -9.66 -33.22
C ALA A 269 9.23 -9.86 -32.06
N VAL A 270 9.93 -8.79 -31.70
CA VAL A 270 10.72 -8.71 -30.48
C VAL A 270 9.81 -8.21 -29.36
N VAL A 271 9.66 -9.02 -28.32
CA VAL A 271 8.77 -8.76 -27.19
C VAL A 271 9.53 -8.75 -25.87
N THR A 272 8.95 -8.11 -24.87
CA THR A 272 9.33 -8.33 -23.46
C THR A 272 8.17 -8.98 -22.73
N LEU A 273 8.48 -10.01 -21.93
CA LEU A 273 7.49 -10.75 -21.17
C LEU A 273 7.58 -10.34 -19.71
N LYS A 274 6.49 -9.81 -19.15
CA LYS A 274 6.39 -9.46 -17.74
C LYS A 274 5.50 -10.48 -17.03
N ASN A 275 5.91 -10.90 -15.84
CA ASN A 275 5.05 -11.75 -15.02
C ASN A 275 3.90 -10.90 -14.43
N HIS A 276 2.68 -11.41 -14.50
CA HIS A 276 1.48 -10.68 -14.08
C HIS A 276 1.32 -10.60 -12.55
N LYS A 277 2.10 -11.38 -11.79
CA LYS A 277 2.13 -11.25 -10.33
C LYS A 277 2.50 -9.82 -9.94
N THR A 278 1.87 -9.31 -8.89
CA THR A 278 2.24 -8.02 -8.30
C THR A 278 3.71 -8.05 -7.84
N GLY A 279 4.51 -7.07 -8.28
CA GLY A 279 5.98 -7.13 -8.15
C GLY A 279 6.69 -8.14 -9.06
N GLY A 280 6.03 -8.64 -10.09
CA GLY A 280 6.58 -9.60 -11.06
C GLY A 280 7.64 -8.96 -11.96
N GLY A 281 8.76 -9.67 -12.14
CA GLY A 281 9.85 -9.26 -13.02
C GLY A 281 9.60 -9.58 -14.50
N TYR A 282 10.48 -9.05 -15.34
CA TYR A 282 10.62 -9.42 -16.75
C TYR A 282 11.35 -10.74 -16.88
N LEU A 283 10.95 -11.58 -17.83
CA LEU A 283 11.72 -12.75 -18.22
C LEU A 283 13.09 -12.27 -18.75
N HIS A 284 14.15 -12.69 -18.07
CA HIS A 284 15.50 -12.19 -18.26
C HIS A 284 16.48 -13.33 -18.50
N SER A 285 17.51 -13.06 -19.29
CA SER A 285 18.62 -13.99 -19.44
C SER A 285 19.92 -13.23 -19.73
N HIS A 286 21.03 -13.75 -19.23
CA HIS A 286 22.37 -13.17 -19.37
C HIS A 286 23.40 -14.27 -19.61
N HIS A 287 24.61 -13.93 -20.05
CA HIS A 287 25.62 -14.92 -20.49
C HIS A 287 26.11 -15.91 -19.40
N HIS A 288 25.78 -15.69 -18.12
CA HIS A 288 26.19 -16.57 -17.03
C HIS A 288 25.42 -17.89 -17.02
N LEU A 289 26.13 -18.97 -16.70
CA LEU A 289 25.59 -20.32 -16.61
C LEU A 289 25.24 -20.68 -15.17
N TYR A 290 24.33 -21.64 -14.96
CA TYR A 290 24.11 -22.17 -13.61
C TYR A 290 25.40 -22.82 -13.07
N PRO A 291 25.74 -22.58 -11.79
CA PRO A 291 26.96 -23.14 -11.18
C PRO A 291 26.85 -24.65 -10.97
N LYS A 292 28.00 -25.31 -10.81
CA LYS A 292 28.06 -26.76 -10.51
C LYS A 292 27.25 -27.06 -9.23
N GLY A 293 26.41 -28.09 -9.28
CA GLY A 293 25.56 -28.52 -8.16
C GLY A 293 24.14 -27.93 -8.16
N PHE A 294 23.84 -26.99 -9.07
CA PHE A 294 22.51 -26.37 -9.22
C PHE A 294 21.87 -26.68 -10.58
N GLY A 295 21.81 -27.98 -10.91
CA GLY A 295 21.27 -28.47 -12.18
C GLY A 295 22.27 -28.35 -13.35
N ALA A 296 21.74 -28.18 -14.55
CA ALA A 296 22.49 -28.25 -15.79
C ALA A 296 23.32 -26.99 -15.95
N ARG A 297 24.54 -27.16 -16.45
CA ARG A 297 25.47 -26.04 -16.71
C ARG A 297 25.10 -25.30 -17.99
N GLN A 298 23.87 -24.81 -18.05
CA GLN A 298 23.27 -24.05 -19.15
C GLN A 298 23.00 -22.60 -18.73
N GLN A 299 22.59 -21.76 -19.68
CA GLN A 299 22.39 -20.34 -19.45
C GLN A 299 21.29 -20.08 -18.43
N GLN A 300 21.52 -19.15 -17.49
CA GLN A 300 20.55 -18.78 -16.48
C GLN A 300 19.36 -18.04 -17.11
N ILE A 301 18.16 -18.44 -16.70
CA ILE A 301 16.93 -17.69 -16.98
C ILE A 301 16.31 -17.31 -15.65
N THR A 302 16.04 -16.03 -15.50
CA THR A 302 15.62 -15.41 -14.25
C THR A 302 14.48 -14.44 -14.52
N THR A 303 13.99 -13.83 -13.44
CA THR A 303 13.12 -12.66 -13.50
C THR A 303 13.85 -11.45 -12.94
N TYR A 304 13.92 -10.40 -13.75
CA TYR A 304 14.59 -9.16 -13.40
C TYR A 304 13.58 -8.01 -13.28
N THR A 305 13.69 -7.18 -12.25
CA THR A 305 12.70 -6.13 -11.95
C THR A 305 12.86 -4.87 -12.78
N HIS A 306 14.02 -4.66 -13.39
CA HIS A 306 14.32 -3.46 -14.18
C HIS A 306 14.28 -3.73 -15.68
N LYS A 307 14.11 -2.66 -16.45
CA LYS A 307 14.11 -2.71 -17.92
C LYS A 307 15.55 -2.81 -18.42
N ASP A 308 15.81 -3.82 -19.24
CA ASP A 308 17.13 -4.16 -19.79
C ASP A 308 16.94 -4.69 -21.23
N ASP A 309 17.97 -4.55 -22.06
CA ASP A 309 18.04 -5.18 -23.38
C ASP A 309 18.05 -6.72 -23.30
N ASN A 310 18.55 -7.27 -22.19
CA ASN A 310 18.50 -8.70 -21.84
C ASN A 310 17.09 -9.21 -21.47
N ASN A 311 16.07 -8.36 -21.52
CA ASN A 311 14.66 -8.75 -21.33
C ASN A 311 13.96 -9.03 -22.67
N LYS A 312 14.66 -8.89 -23.80
CA LYS A 312 14.08 -8.96 -25.15
C LYS A 312 14.12 -10.38 -25.71
N TRP A 313 12.95 -10.86 -26.12
CA TRP A 313 12.75 -12.19 -26.69
C TRP A 313 12.13 -12.10 -28.08
N LEU A 314 12.62 -12.90 -29.03
CA LEU A 314 12.07 -13.05 -30.36
C LEU A 314 11.08 -14.22 -30.36
N ILE A 315 9.82 -13.97 -30.70
CA ILE A 315 8.81 -15.03 -30.82
C ILE A 315 8.91 -15.67 -32.20
N LYS A 316 9.22 -16.98 -32.24
CA LYS A 316 9.27 -17.77 -33.47
C LYS A 316 8.19 -18.86 -33.50
N PRO A 317 7.74 -19.27 -34.70
CA PRO A 317 7.03 -20.53 -34.87
C PRO A 317 7.90 -21.71 -34.42
N PHE A 318 7.30 -22.77 -33.89
CA PHE A 318 8.07 -23.95 -33.45
C PHE A 318 8.81 -24.68 -34.59
N ASN A 319 8.25 -24.68 -35.81
CA ASN A 319 8.76 -25.48 -36.94
C ASN A 319 9.51 -24.70 -38.02
N LYS A 320 9.38 -23.37 -38.07
CA LYS A 320 9.87 -22.55 -39.19
C LYS A 320 10.40 -21.22 -38.68
N GLU A 321 11.40 -20.67 -39.36
CA GLU A 321 11.79 -19.28 -39.18
C GLU A 321 10.63 -18.33 -39.58
N PRO A 322 10.53 -17.14 -38.94
CA PRO A 322 9.47 -16.19 -39.26
C PRO A 322 9.60 -15.72 -40.72
N GLY A 323 8.56 -15.97 -41.51
CA GLY A 323 8.52 -15.61 -42.93
C GLY A 323 8.34 -14.10 -43.18
N LYS A 324 8.31 -13.72 -44.46
CA LYS A 324 8.02 -12.33 -44.87
C LYS A 324 6.58 -11.91 -44.60
N GLU A 325 5.65 -12.86 -44.51
CA GLU A 325 4.22 -12.61 -44.23
C GLU A 325 3.97 -12.35 -42.73
N VAL A 326 3.06 -11.42 -42.44
CA VAL A 326 2.66 -11.12 -41.06
C VAL A 326 1.68 -12.19 -40.58
N ARG A 327 2.13 -13.05 -39.66
CA ARG A 327 1.28 -14.05 -38.99
C ARG A 327 1.16 -13.71 -37.51
N PHE A 328 -0.06 -13.66 -37.00
CA PHE A 328 -0.33 -13.34 -35.60
C PHE A 328 -0.22 -14.57 -34.71
N VAL A 329 0.24 -14.37 -33.49
CA VAL A 329 0.27 -15.40 -32.44
C VAL A 329 -1.13 -15.54 -31.86
N ARG A 330 -1.66 -16.77 -31.79
CA ARG A 330 -3.00 -17.11 -31.31
C ARG A 330 -2.95 -18.05 -30.12
N ASN A 331 -4.07 -18.13 -29.41
CA ASN A 331 -4.29 -19.08 -28.33
C ASN A 331 -4.16 -20.53 -28.85
N GLY A 332 -3.33 -21.33 -28.20
CA GLY A 332 -3.04 -22.72 -28.53
C GLY A 332 -1.82 -22.93 -29.42
N ASP A 333 -1.21 -21.86 -29.93
CA ASP A 333 -0.05 -21.96 -30.81
C ASP A 333 1.20 -22.48 -30.09
N LEU A 334 1.99 -23.27 -30.82
CA LEU A 334 3.31 -23.73 -30.40
C LEU A 334 4.38 -22.72 -30.85
N VAL A 335 5.12 -22.19 -29.88
CA VAL A 335 6.10 -21.12 -30.07
C VAL A 335 7.47 -21.52 -29.51
N ARG A 336 8.52 -20.89 -30.06
CA ARG A 336 9.86 -20.85 -29.50
C ARG A 336 10.21 -19.41 -29.14
N LEU A 337 10.85 -19.22 -28.00
CA LEU A 337 11.29 -17.91 -27.54
C LEU A 337 12.82 -17.87 -27.58
N GLU A 338 13.37 -17.11 -28.52
CA GLU A 338 14.82 -16.91 -28.64
C GLU A 338 15.22 -15.61 -27.91
N HIS A 339 16.20 -15.69 -27.02
CA HIS A 339 16.75 -14.52 -26.37
C HIS A 339 17.55 -13.67 -27.36
N LEU A 340 17.24 -12.37 -27.46
CA LEU A 340 17.76 -11.52 -28.54
C LEU A 340 19.28 -11.34 -28.48
N VAL A 341 19.84 -11.20 -27.27
CA VAL A 341 21.27 -10.90 -27.06
C VAL A 341 22.11 -12.17 -27.15
N THR A 342 21.71 -13.24 -26.46
CA THR A 342 22.51 -14.48 -26.39
C THR A 342 22.15 -15.53 -27.42
N LYS A 343 21.08 -15.31 -28.20
CA LYS A 343 20.62 -16.19 -29.28
C LYS A 343 20.26 -17.61 -28.85
N ARG A 344 19.95 -17.80 -27.56
CA ARG A 344 19.57 -19.09 -26.98
C ARG A 344 18.06 -19.16 -26.77
N ASN A 345 17.50 -20.35 -26.91
CA ASN A 345 16.08 -20.62 -26.74
C ASN A 345 15.73 -20.83 -25.27
N LEU A 346 14.52 -20.41 -24.89
CA LEU A 346 13.89 -20.79 -23.63
C LEU A 346 13.66 -22.32 -23.62
N HIS A 347 14.28 -23.00 -22.66
CA HIS A 347 14.34 -24.44 -22.57
C HIS A 347 13.92 -24.93 -21.20
N SER A 348 13.37 -26.15 -21.13
CA SER A 348 13.19 -26.85 -19.85
C SER A 348 13.44 -28.34 -20.00
N HIS A 349 14.03 -28.93 -18.97
CA HIS A 349 14.50 -30.31 -18.95
C HIS A 349 14.16 -30.96 -17.61
N PRO A 350 14.21 -32.30 -17.48
CA PRO A 350 13.76 -33.02 -16.29
C PRO A 350 14.76 -32.96 -15.12
N GLU A 351 15.42 -31.82 -14.92
CA GLU A 351 16.22 -31.55 -13.73
C GLU A 351 15.49 -30.59 -12.79
N LEU A 352 15.84 -30.63 -11.51
CA LEU A 352 15.15 -29.86 -10.47
C LEU A 352 15.59 -28.39 -10.47
N ALA A 353 14.65 -27.48 -10.26
CA ALA A 353 14.93 -26.06 -10.12
C ALA A 353 15.79 -25.76 -8.86
N PRO A 354 16.63 -24.71 -8.89
CA PRO A 354 17.65 -24.47 -7.87
C PRO A 354 17.08 -24.17 -6.48
N MET A 355 16.02 -23.37 -6.38
CA MET A 355 15.40 -22.96 -5.10
C MET A 355 14.12 -23.73 -4.83
N THR A 356 13.35 -24.05 -5.86
CA THR A 356 12.08 -24.78 -5.73
C THR A 356 12.22 -26.19 -6.28
N ARG A 357 12.79 -27.09 -5.48
CA ARG A 357 13.09 -28.49 -5.84
C ARG A 357 11.89 -29.33 -6.32
N LYS A 358 10.65 -28.86 -6.13
CA LYS A 358 9.44 -29.50 -6.65
C LYS A 358 9.17 -29.18 -8.14
N HIS A 359 9.82 -28.14 -8.67
CA HIS A 359 9.65 -27.68 -10.05
C HIS A 359 10.84 -28.13 -10.90
N LEU A 360 10.65 -28.12 -12.21
CA LEU A 360 11.71 -28.37 -13.17
C LEU A 360 12.49 -27.10 -13.49
N GLN A 361 13.76 -27.27 -13.82
CA GLN A 361 14.66 -26.18 -14.17
C GLN A 361 14.29 -25.60 -15.55
N VAL A 362 14.45 -24.29 -15.67
CA VAL A 362 14.29 -23.54 -16.93
C VAL A 362 15.61 -22.85 -17.22
N THR A 363 16.09 -22.98 -18.45
CA THR A 363 17.44 -22.58 -18.88
C THR A 363 17.41 -22.01 -20.29
N GLY A 364 18.48 -21.31 -20.68
CA GLY A 364 18.74 -20.96 -22.07
C GLY A 364 19.61 -22.04 -22.74
N TYR A 365 19.09 -22.65 -23.80
CA TYR A 365 19.79 -23.71 -24.55
C TYR A 365 19.78 -23.44 -26.06
N GLY A 366 20.66 -24.11 -26.81
CA GLY A 366 20.78 -23.94 -28.25
C GLY A 366 21.64 -22.74 -28.68
N GLU A 367 21.92 -22.63 -29.98
CA GLU A 367 22.74 -21.56 -30.58
C GLU A 367 22.07 -21.01 -31.83
N ASP A 368 22.05 -19.69 -32.00
CA ASP A 368 21.42 -19.01 -33.14
C ASP A 368 19.96 -19.43 -33.37
N GLY A 369 19.22 -19.64 -32.28
CA GLY A 369 17.83 -20.10 -32.29
C GLY A 369 17.65 -21.57 -32.68
N LYS A 370 18.73 -22.31 -32.95
CA LYS A 370 18.69 -23.76 -33.15
C LYS A 370 18.75 -24.46 -31.80
N GLY A 371 17.77 -25.31 -31.53
CA GLY A 371 17.81 -26.24 -30.41
C GLY A 371 16.87 -27.42 -30.66
N ASP A 372 16.33 -28.00 -29.61
CA ASP A 372 15.65 -29.30 -29.66
C ASP A 372 14.12 -29.19 -29.51
N ALA A 373 13.46 -30.31 -29.23
CA ALA A 373 12.03 -30.37 -29.00
C ALA A 373 11.61 -29.85 -27.60
N ASN A 374 12.56 -29.68 -26.67
CA ASN A 374 12.35 -29.11 -25.33
C ASN A 374 12.39 -27.57 -25.34
N ASP A 375 12.56 -26.95 -26.50
CA ASP A 375 12.45 -25.49 -26.65
C ASP A 375 11.01 -25.05 -26.98
N VAL A 376 10.08 -25.99 -27.12
CA VAL A 376 8.73 -25.74 -27.63
C VAL A 376 7.75 -25.49 -26.48
N TRP A 377 7.12 -24.32 -26.51
CA TRP A 377 6.13 -23.86 -25.53
C TRP A 377 4.78 -23.65 -26.21
N ARG A 378 3.70 -24.14 -25.60
CA ARG A 378 2.32 -23.88 -26.00
C ARG A 378 1.83 -22.62 -25.29
N LEU A 379 1.39 -21.63 -26.05
CA LEU A 379 0.82 -20.40 -25.50
C LEU A 379 -0.67 -20.58 -25.25
N MET A 380 -1.09 -20.47 -23.98
CA MET A 380 -2.49 -20.61 -23.57
C MET A 380 -3.00 -19.31 -22.94
N VAL A 381 -3.96 -18.65 -23.60
CA VAL A 381 -4.56 -17.40 -23.13
C VAL A 381 -5.59 -17.68 -22.03
N VAL A 382 -5.52 -16.92 -20.93
CA VAL A 382 -6.38 -17.08 -19.75
C VAL A 382 -7.77 -16.52 -20.04
N GLY A 383 -8.81 -17.36 -19.91
CA GLY A 383 -10.21 -16.95 -20.08
C GLY A 383 -10.65 -16.71 -21.54
N ALA A 384 -9.82 -17.09 -22.51
CA ALA A 384 -10.06 -16.83 -23.93
C ALA A 384 -10.92 -17.88 -24.63
N LYS A 385 -11.57 -17.43 -25.71
CA LYS A 385 -12.18 -18.29 -26.72
C LYS A 385 -11.08 -18.91 -27.62
N ALA A 386 -11.39 -20.01 -28.30
CA ALA A 386 -10.46 -20.61 -29.26
C ALA A 386 -10.06 -19.59 -30.35
N ASN A 387 -8.78 -19.57 -30.75
CA ASN A 387 -8.20 -18.66 -31.77
C ASN A 387 -8.13 -17.17 -31.43
N GLU A 388 -8.22 -16.77 -30.17
CA GLU A 388 -7.99 -15.37 -29.78
C GLU A 388 -6.52 -14.96 -30.03
N THR A 389 -6.31 -13.78 -30.63
CA THR A 389 -4.96 -13.24 -30.91
C THR A 389 -4.35 -12.63 -29.66
N VAL A 390 -3.06 -12.88 -29.44
CA VAL A 390 -2.33 -12.26 -28.33
C VAL A 390 -2.15 -10.77 -28.58
N MET A 391 -2.65 -9.96 -27.64
CA MET A 391 -2.51 -8.51 -27.64
C MET A 391 -1.52 -8.05 -26.57
N THR A 392 -0.86 -6.93 -26.83
CA THR A 392 0.04 -6.29 -25.86
C THR A 392 -0.74 -5.78 -24.65
N VAL A 393 -0.15 -5.99 -23.46
CA VAL A 393 -0.57 -5.62 -22.09
C VAL A 393 -1.93 -6.15 -21.61
N THR A 394 -2.91 -6.28 -22.48
CA THR A 394 -4.27 -6.72 -22.15
C THR A 394 -4.39 -8.23 -22.02
N THR A 395 -3.76 -8.98 -22.93
CA THR A 395 -3.82 -10.44 -22.93
C THR A 395 -2.93 -11.03 -21.84
N ARG A 396 -3.54 -11.85 -20.99
CA ARG A 396 -2.85 -12.69 -20.00
C ARG A 396 -2.74 -14.10 -20.54
N PHE A 397 -1.56 -14.68 -20.55
CA PHE A 397 -1.36 -16.04 -21.04
C PHE A 397 -0.38 -16.81 -20.16
N THR A 398 -0.37 -18.12 -20.33
CA THR A 398 0.57 -19.06 -19.72
C THR A 398 1.38 -19.71 -20.82
N LEU A 399 2.63 -20.06 -20.53
CA LEU A 399 3.49 -20.83 -21.43
C LEU A 399 3.61 -22.24 -20.85
N ILE A 400 3.06 -23.22 -21.55
CA ILE A 400 3.09 -24.62 -21.15
C ILE A 400 4.15 -25.33 -21.98
N HIS A 401 5.15 -25.90 -21.33
CA HIS A 401 6.19 -26.68 -21.98
C HIS A 401 5.60 -27.93 -22.65
N ASN A 402 5.87 -28.14 -23.93
CA ASN A 402 5.14 -29.14 -24.73
C ASN A 402 5.46 -30.61 -24.34
N LEU A 403 6.71 -30.91 -23.96
CA LEU A 403 7.11 -32.29 -23.61
C LEU A 403 6.88 -32.60 -22.13
N GLN A 404 7.47 -31.79 -21.25
CA GLN A 404 7.34 -31.93 -19.78
C GLN A 404 5.93 -31.60 -19.21
N ASN A 405 5.01 -31.02 -20.01
CA ASN A 405 3.66 -30.62 -19.57
C ASN A 405 3.64 -29.80 -18.26
N CYS A 406 4.53 -28.82 -18.17
CA CYS A 406 4.65 -27.92 -17.03
C CYS A 406 4.46 -26.46 -17.46
N VAL A 407 4.02 -25.59 -16.57
CA VAL A 407 3.81 -24.17 -16.83
C VAL A 407 5.00 -23.34 -16.37
N LEU A 408 5.43 -22.38 -17.19
CA LEU A 408 6.48 -21.41 -16.85
C LEU A 408 6.01 -20.48 -15.73
N VAL A 409 6.65 -20.55 -14.56
CA VAL A 409 6.28 -19.77 -13.38
C VAL A 409 7.45 -18.94 -12.85
N ALA A 410 7.14 -17.73 -12.38
CA ALA A 410 8.05 -16.95 -11.55
C ALA A 410 7.75 -17.25 -10.08
N THR A 411 8.64 -17.96 -9.37
CA THR A 411 8.35 -18.40 -7.98
C THR A 411 8.38 -17.24 -7.00
N GLY A 412 9.12 -16.18 -7.34
CA GLY A 412 9.37 -15.02 -6.47
C GLY A 412 10.42 -15.29 -5.39
N LYS A 413 11.05 -16.47 -5.38
CA LYS A 413 12.23 -16.71 -4.54
C LYS A 413 13.44 -16.06 -5.19
N GLN A 414 14.25 -15.38 -4.39
CA GLN A 414 15.51 -14.82 -4.84
C GLN A 414 16.57 -15.92 -4.98
N LEU A 415 17.32 -15.84 -6.07
CA LEU A 415 18.51 -16.64 -6.27
C LEU A 415 19.65 -16.12 -5.38
N PRO A 416 20.59 -16.97 -4.95
CA PRO A 416 21.78 -16.53 -4.22
C PRO A 416 22.66 -15.60 -5.06
N LYS A 417 23.78 -15.12 -4.47
CA LYS A 417 24.72 -14.18 -5.12
C LYS A 417 25.20 -14.60 -6.52
N TRP A 418 25.29 -15.91 -6.81
CA TRP A 418 25.66 -16.41 -8.14
C TRP A 418 24.63 -16.11 -9.24
N GLY A 419 23.38 -15.84 -8.86
CA GLY A 419 22.28 -15.43 -9.73
C GLY A 419 21.92 -13.96 -9.56
N PHE A 420 22.87 -13.15 -9.05
CA PHE A 420 22.74 -11.70 -8.91
C PHE A 420 21.51 -11.23 -8.11
N GLU A 421 21.03 -12.05 -7.16
CA GLU A 421 19.86 -11.75 -6.34
C GLU A 421 18.55 -11.53 -7.14
N GLN A 422 18.54 -12.01 -8.39
CA GLN A 422 17.36 -12.00 -9.26
C GLN A 422 16.37 -13.08 -8.83
N GLN A 423 15.14 -13.05 -9.36
CA GLN A 423 14.09 -13.99 -8.99
C GLN A 423 14.13 -15.28 -9.84
N GLU A 424 13.85 -16.42 -9.22
CA GLU A 424 13.82 -17.74 -9.87
C GLU A 424 12.64 -17.88 -10.85
N VAL A 425 12.96 -18.35 -12.06
CA VAL A 425 12.01 -18.88 -13.04
C VAL A 425 12.13 -20.41 -13.07
N SER A 426 11.00 -21.10 -13.06
CA SER A 426 10.96 -22.57 -13.06
C SER A 426 9.73 -23.07 -13.82
N CYS A 427 9.66 -24.38 -14.06
CA CYS A 427 8.51 -25.01 -14.71
C CYS A 427 7.74 -25.86 -13.71
N ASN A 428 6.49 -25.49 -13.41
CA ASN A 428 5.64 -26.16 -12.43
C ASN A 428 4.70 -27.14 -13.12
N SER A 429 4.62 -28.39 -12.65
CA SER A 429 3.67 -29.38 -13.19
C SER A 429 2.20 -29.00 -12.92
N ASN A 430 1.92 -28.12 -11.94
CA ASN A 430 0.58 -27.60 -11.72
C ASN A 430 0.24 -26.47 -12.71
N LEU A 431 -0.44 -26.82 -13.80
CA LEU A 431 -0.83 -25.91 -14.88
C LEU A 431 -1.76 -24.76 -14.45
N ARG A 432 -2.41 -24.84 -13.28
CA ARG A 432 -3.34 -23.80 -12.78
C ARG A 432 -2.66 -22.80 -11.83
N ASP A 433 -1.33 -22.78 -11.76
CA ASP A 433 -0.59 -21.85 -10.91
C ASP A 433 -0.78 -20.40 -11.38
N LYS A 434 -1.26 -19.54 -10.47
CA LYS A 434 -1.48 -18.10 -10.74
C LYS A 434 -0.16 -17.35 -11.00
N ASN A 435 0.97 -17.85 -10.51
CA ASN A 435 2.28 -17.25 -10.77
C ASN A 435 2.78 -17.52 -12.20
N GLY A 436 2.07 -18.35 -12.97
CA GLY A 436 2.39 -18.66 -14.37
C GLY A 436 1.77 -17.70 -15.38
N TYR A 437 1.07 -16.66 -14.93
CA TYR A 437 0.48 -15.66 -15.82
C TYR A 437 1.54 -14.65 -16.28
N TRP A 438 1.67 -14.51 -17.59
CA TRP A 438 2.56 -13.58 -18.27
C TRP A 438 1.75 -12.65 -19.18
N ASN A 439 2.29 -11.46 -19.41
CA ASN A 439 1.79 -10.51 -20.40
C ASN A 439 2.95 -9.98 -21.26
N VAL A 440 2.68 -9.71 -22.53
CA VAL A 440 3.62 -9.00 -23.40
C VAL A 440 3.54 -7.52 -23.05
N GLU A 441 4.64 -6.94 -22.57
CA GLU A 441 4.70 -5.51 -22.23
C GLU A 441 5.13 -4.66 -23.44
N ASP A 442 6.33 -4.91 -23.96
CA ASP A 442 6.84 -4.26 -25.17
C ASP A 442 6.67 -5.18 -26.38
N ASN A 443 6.35 -4.61 -27.53
CA ASN A 443 6.21 -5.33 -28.80
C ASN A 443 6.78 -4.46 -29.92
N LYS A 444 7.84 -4.93 -30.55
CA LYS A 444 8.51 -4.25 -31.65
C LYS A 444 8.42 -5.09 -32.90
N TYR A 445 7.65 -4.59 -33.87
CA TYR A 445 7.50 -5.20 -35.18
C TYR A 445 7.25 -4.14 -36.25
N LYS A 446 8.23 -3.93 -37.14
CA LYS A 446 8.25 -2.82 -38.11
C LYS A 446 7.07 -2.80 -39.10
N LYS A 447 6.44 -3.95 -39.35
CA LYS A 447 5.38 -4.08 -40.38
C LYS A 447 3.97 -3.85 -39.84
N LEU A 448 3.79 -3.63 -38.54
CA LEU A 448 2.48 -3.41 -37.94
C LEU A 448 2.29 -1.95 -37.52
N PRO A 449 1.08 -1.39 -37.65
CA PRO A 449 0.79 -0.05 -37.18
C PRO A 449 0.83 0.00 -35.65
N SER A 450 1.48 1.04 -35.14
CA SER A 450 1.54 1.32 -33.70
C SER A 450 0.26 2.01 -33.22
N VAL A 451 -0.21 1.62 -32.03
CA VAL A 451 -1.35 2.26 -31.35
C VAL A 451 -0.84 2.94 -30.08
N ASN A 452 -1.38 4.11 -29.75
CA ASN A 452 -1.02 4.80 -28.51
C ASN A 452 -1.55 4.03 -27.29
N PHE A 453 -0.66 3.77 -26.34
CA PHE A 453 -0.94 2.97 -25.16
C PHE A 453 -1.82 3.68 -24.11
N SER A 454 -1.99 5.01 -24.20
CA SER A 454 -2.82 5.81 -23.27
C SER A 454 -4.28 5.33 -23.17
N VAL A 455 -4.80 4.65 -24.20
CA VAL A 455 -6.16 4.08 -24.22
C VAL A 455 -6.36 2.99 -23.16
N TYR A 456 -5.28 2.31 -22.73
CA TYR A 456 -5.34 1.23 -21.75
C TYR A 456 -5.02 1.69 -20.32
N ALA A 457 -4.82 2.99 -20.10
CA ALA A 457 -4.48 3.52 -18.79
C ALA A 457 -5.63 3.24 -17.79
N PRO A 458 -5.34 2.62 -16.63
CA PRO A 458 -6.35 2.25 -15.67
C PRO A 458 -7.01 3.49 -15.04
N GLY A 459 -8.30 3.34 -14.71
CA GLY A 459 -9.05 4.32 -13.92
C GLY A 459 -8.51 4.42 -12.48
N PHE A 460 -9.03 5.39 -11.71
CA PHE A 460 -8.60 5.58 -10.32
C PHE A 460 -8.83 4.33 -9.45
N LEU A 461 -10.01 3.70 -9.54
CA LEU A 461 -10.35 2.55 -8.69
C LEU A 461 -9.43 1.34 -8.93
N ALA A 462 -9.10 1.07 -10.19
CA ALA A 462 -8.16 -0.01 -10.53
C ALA A 462 -6.76 0.27 -9.96
N ARG A 463 -6.27 1.51 -10.09
CA ARG A 463 -5.00 1.94 -9.50
C ARG A 463 -5.01 1.88 -7.98
N PHE A 464 -6.11 2.29 -7.35
CA PHE A 464 -6.30 2.23 -5.91
C PHE A 464 -6.22 0.79 -5.38
N LEU A 465 -6.96 -0.14 -6.00
CA LEU A 465 -6.93 -1.55 -5.61
C LEU A 465 -5.55 -2.19 -5.84
N GLU A 466 -4.91 -1.85 -6.96
CA GLU A 466 -3.57 -2.32 -7.27
C GLU A 466 -2.55 -1.83 -6.26
N SER A 467 -2.56 -0.54 -5.91
CA SER A 467 -1.72 0.01 -4.85
C SER A 467 -1.88 -0.75 -3.54
N HIS A 468 -3.12 -1.05 -3.12
CA HIS A 468 -3.37 -1.82 -1.90
C HIS A 468 -2.83 -3.25 -1.97
N ALA A 469 -2.97 -3.91 -3.12
CA ALA A 469 -2.41 -5.24 -3.32
C ALA A 469 -0.88 -5.23 -3.18
N VAL A 470 -0.20 -4.24 -3.79
CA VAL A 470 1.25 -4.08 -3.69
C VAL A 470 1.67 -3.78 -2.23
N MET A 471 0.92 -2.92 -1.52
CA MET A 471 1.20 -2.57 -0.12
C MET A 471 1.09 -3.79 0.82
N LEU A 472 0.02 -4.59 0.67
CA LEU A 472 -0.17 -5.81 1.47
C LEU A 472 0.90 -6.85 1.18
N GLN A 473 1.27 -7.03 -0.10
CA GLN A 473 2.34 -7.94 -0.47
C GLN A 473 3.71 -7.47 0.02
N GLY A 474 4.01 -6.18 -0.10
CA GLY A 474 5.25 -5.60 0.42
C GLY A 474 5.36 -5.82 1.92
N ASN A 475 4.28 -5.56 2.66
CA ASN A 475 4.23 -5.79 4.11
C ASN A 475 4.43 -7.28 4.46
N ALA A 476 3.82 -8.21 3.73
CA ALA A 476 4.03 -9.65 3.92
C ALA A 476 5.45 -10.11 3.54
N GLY A 477 6.13 -9.37 2.66
CA GLY A 477 7.50 -9.62 2.23
C GLY A 477 8.57 -9.07 3.17
N LEU A 478 8.21 -8.15 4.08
CA LEU A 478 9.12 -7.60 5.08
C LEU A 478 9.43 -8.65 6.15
N LYS A 479 10.48 -9.43 5.93
CA LYS A 479 11.06 -10.33 6.92
C LYS A 479 12.36 -9.72 7.46
N PRO A 480 12.64 -9.88 8.76
CA PRO A 480 13.89 -9.40 9.33
C PRO A 480 15.06 -10.06 8.60
N LYS A 481 16.09 -9.27 8.29
CA LYS A 481 17.30 -9.82 7.68
C LYS A 481 18.03 -10.68 8.71
N GLU A 482 18.71 -11.72 8.24
CA GLU A 482 19.54 -12.56 9.11
C GLU A 482 20.60 -11.69 9.81
N GLY A 483 20.66 -11.77 11.15
CA GLY A 483 21.57 -10.96 11.96
C GLY A 483 21.07 -9.58 12.36
N GLU A 484 19.89 -9.15 11.88
CA GLU A 484 19.31 -7.86 12.27
C GLU A 484 18.70 -7.91 13.68
N ILE A 485 19.06 -6.92 14.50
CA ILE A 485 18.57 -6.80 15.87
C ILE A 485 17.13 -6.28 15.85
N THR A 486 16.17 -7.17 16.13
CA THR A 486 14.75 -6.83 16.26
C THR A 486 14.24 -7.03 17.69
N SER A 487 13.21 -6.26 18.09
CA SER A 487 12.51 -6.42 19.36
C SER A 487 11.26 -7.31 19.19
N ARG A 488 10.85 -8.00 20.26
CA ARG A 488 9.65 -8.87 20.28
C ARG A 488 8.51 -8.21 21.07
N PRO A 489 7.23 -8.44 20.74
CA PRO A 489 6.10 -7.76 21.39
C PRO A 489 6.05 -7.85 22.92
N TRP A 490 6.41 -8.99 23.50
CA TRP A 490 6.43 -9.17 24.96
C TRP A 490 7.52 -8.35 25.67
N GLN A 491 8.53 -7.86 24.93
CA GLN A 491 9.63 -7.07 25.49
C GLN A 491 9.23 -5.61 25.73
N TRP A 492 8.20 -5.12 25.03
CA TRP A 492 7.83 -3.71 25.04
C TRP A 492 7.26 -3.24 26.39
N PRO A 493 6.32 -3.96 27.05
CA PRO A 493 5.73 -3.48 28.31
C PRO A 493 6.71 -3.44 29.49
N ILE A 494 7.76 -4.27 29.45
CA ILE A 494 8.78 -4.39 30.51
C ILE A 494 10.09 -3.68 30.16
N ASN A 495 10.14 -2.99 29.02
CA ASN A 495 11.34 -2.32 28.50
C ASN A 495 12.60 -3.21 28.49
N TYR A 496 12.45 -4.48 28.14
CA TYR A 496 13.54 -5.47 28.22
C TYR A 496 14.68 -5.18 27.24
N ARG A 497 14.35 -4.59 26.09
CA ARG A 497 15.32 -4.24 25.05
C ARG A 497 14.94 -2.90 24.44
N VAL A 498 15.81 -1.91 24.65
CA VAL A 498 15.67 -0.58 24.06
C VAL A 498 16.24 -0.60 22.64
N LEU A 499 15.54 0.05 21.70
CA LEU A 499 16.07 0.28 20.35
C LEU A 499 17.13 1.38 20.41
N THR A 500 18.30 1.09 19.85
CA THR A 500 19.34 2.09 19.63
C THR A 500 19.03 2.86 18.37
N TYR A 501 19.19 4.18 18.41
CA TYR A 501 19.14 5.08 17.26
C TYR A 501 20.60 5.33 16.82
N PRO A 502 21.22 4.45 16.02
CA PRO A 502 22.56 4.69 15.50
C PRO A 502 22.57 5.94 14.60
N PRO A 503 23.74 6.61 14.47
CA PRO A 503 23.95 7.68 13.50
C PRO A 503 23.87 7.19 12.05
#